data_AF-A0A1H3N6X7-F1
#
_entry.id   AF-A0A1H3N6X7-F1
#
_cell.length_a   1.000
_cell.length_b   1.000
_cell.length_c   1.000
_cell.angle_alpha   90.00
_cell.angle_beta   90.00
_cell.angle_gamma   90.00
#
_symmetry.space_group_name_H-M   'P 1'
#
loop_
_entity.id
_entity.type
_entity.pdbx_description
1 polymer ?
#
loop_
_entity_poly.entity_id
_entity_poly.type
_entity_poly.pdbx_seq_one_letter_code
_entity_poly.pdbx_strand_id
1 'polypeptide(L)'
;MLAEVGQATGLRHVSLRYFNVAGAGVPELADRGASNLVPMVFEQLTRRRAPRIFGDDYDTPDGTCIRDFVHVADIASAHVAAARALGAGELTELTANVGLGQGVSVREMVSVIREVTGTAEDEWADPMVEPHRVGAPRPPRAGRVPRLDASRGPRRRTVGRRPAGGESRAWCDAPAGHGGRRPQRAPALVRLL
;
A
#
# COMPACT_ATOMS: atom_id res chain seq x y z
N MET A 1 -2.10 14.80 17.68
CA MET A 1 -3.36 14.36 18.32
C MET A 1 -3.26 13.00 19.03
N LEU A 2 -3.33 11.84 18.35
CA LEU A 2 -3.34 10.53 19.04
C LEU A 2 -2.15 10.29 19.99
N ALA A 3 -0.93 10.58 19.52
CA ALA A 3 0.28 10.46 20.33
C ALA A 3 0.30 11.42 21.53
N GLU A 4 -0.22 12.64 21.36
CA GLU A 4 -0.29 13.64 22.45
C GLU A 4 -1.29 13.20 23.52
N VAL A 5 -2.46 12.68 23.11
CA VAL A 5 -3.44 12.10 24.03
C VAL A 5 -2.86 10.89 24.75
N GLY A 6 -2.12 10.04 24.05
CA GLY A 6 -1.39 8.91 24.63
C GLY A 6 -0.44 9.35 25.75
N GLN A 7 0.37 10.38 25.50
CA GLN A 7 1.28 10.94 26.52
C GLN A 7 0.55 11.59 27.70
N ALA A 8 -0.56 12.29 27.45
CA ALA A 8 -1.29 13.00 28.49
C ALA A 8 -2.14 12.09 29.39
N THR A 9 -2.65 10.98 28.85
CA THR A 9 -3.67 10.15 29.53
C THR A 9 -3.23 8.71 29.81
N GLY A 10 -2.10 8.27 29.23
CA GLY A 10 -1.70 6.86 29.25
C GLY A 10 -2.49 5.99 28.25
N LEU A 11 -3.26 6.58 27.35
CA LEU A 11 -3.97 5.85 26.29
C LEU A 11 -2.97 5.10 25.41
N ARG A 12 -3.08 3.77 25.40
CA ARG A 12 -2.31 2.91 24.49
C ARG A 12 -2.95 2.90 23.11
N HIS A 13 -2.17 3.02 22.04
CA HIS A 13 -2.72 3.17 20.69
C HIS A 13 -1.85 2.55 19.59
N VAL A 14 -2.47 2.19 18.46
CA VAL A 14 -1.75 1.83 17.24
C VAL A 14 -2.33 2.62 16.07
N SER A 15 -1.47 3.20 15.23
CA SER A 15 -1.83 3.90 14.00
C SER A 15 -1.29 3.14 12.80
N LEU A 16 -2.16 2.40 12.12
CA LEU A 16 -1.86 1.72 10.86
C LEU A 16 -2.16 2.65 9.69
N ARG A 17 -1.17 2.88 8.83
CA ARG A 17 -1.24 3.77 7.66
C ARG A 17 -1.16 2.94 6.40
N TYR A 18 -2.17 3.02 5.55
CA TYR A 18 -2.24 2.31 4.27
C TYR A 18 -2.94 3.19 3.25
N PHE A 19 -2.69 2.91 1.97
CA PHE A 19 -3.18 3.74 0.87
C PHE A 19 -4.33 3.05 0.14
N ASN A 20 -4.04 2.17 -0.82
CA ASN A 20 -5.08 1.56 -1.65
C ASN A 20 -5.40 0.18 -1.10
N VAL A 21 -6.60 0.05 -0.54
CA VAL A 21 -7.15 -1.25 -0.14
C VAL A 21 -8.02 -1.76 -1.27
N ALA A 22 -7.92 -3.05 -1.58
CA ALA A 22 -8.72 -3.70 -2.60
C ALA A 22 -9.28 -5.04 -2.12
N GLY A 23 -10.28 -5.54 -2.82
CA GLY A 23 -10.91 -6.82 -2.55
C GLY A 23 -12.05 -6.75 -1.53
N ALA A 24 -12.58 -7.92 -1.20
CA ALA A 24 -13.72 -8.10 -0.33
C ALA A 24 -13.50 -9.38 0.50
N GLY A 25 -13.88 -9.36 1.79
CA GLY A 25 -13.85 -10.57 2.60
C GLY A 25 -14.92 -11.59 2.17
N VAL A 26 -16.07 -11.09 1.73
CA VAL A 26 -17.17 -11.82 1.12
C VAL A 26 -17.84 -10.92 0.05
N PRO A 27 -18.50 -11.47 -0.98
CA PRO A 27 -19.08 -10.68 -2.07
C PRO A 27 -20.03 -9.56 -1.63
N GLU A 28 -20.77 -9.76 -0.53
CA GLU A 28 -21.72 -8.81 0.03
C GLU A 28 -21.04 -7.56 0.60
N LEU A 29 -19.76 -7.69 0.99
CA LEU A 29 -18.93 -6.61 1.53
C LEU A 29 -18.01 -5.99 0.47
N ALA A 30 -18.23 -6.28 -0.81
CA ALA A 30 -17.44 -5.67 -1.87
C ALA A 30 -17.59 -4.15 -1.85
N ASP A 31 -16.47 -3.45 -1.95
CA ASP A 31 -16.47 -2.00 -2.14
C ASP A 31 -17.11 -1.66 -3.49
N ARG A 32 -18.21 -0.91 -3.45
CA ARG A 32 -18.94 -0.42 -4.62
C ARG A 32 -18.71 1.08 -4.84
N GLY A 33 -17.82 1.70 -4.07
CA GLY A 33 -17.51 3.12 -4.15
C GLY A 33 -16.68 3.46 -5.38
N ALA A 34 -17.19 4.36 -6.23
CA ALA A 34 -16.52 4.79 -7.46
C ALA A 34 -15.35 5.78 -7.25
N SER A 35 -14.71 5.77 -6.08
CA SER A 35 -13.57 6.65 -5.75
C SER A 35 -12.22 5.92 -5.76
N ASN A 36 -12.22 4.59 -5.77
CA ASN A 36 -11.03 3.74 -5.79
C ASN A 36 -10.85 3.07 -7.17
N LEU A 37 -9.61 2.80 -7.58
CA LEU A 37 -9.29 2.31 -8.93
C LEU A 37 -10.05 1.02 -9.26
N VAL A 38 -9.95 0.02 -8.38
CA VAL A 38 -10.51 -1.31 -8.62
C VAL A 38 -12.03 -1.27 -8.86
N PRO A 39 -12.87 -0.70 -7.97
CA PRO A 39 -14.31 -0.60 -8.23
C PRO A 39 -14.66 0.27 -9.44
N MET A 40 -13.90 1.34 -9.74
CA MET A 40 -14.11 2.13 -10.95
C MET A 40 -13.92 1.30 -12.23
N VAL A 41 -12.92 0.42 -12.28
CA VAL A 41 -12.68 -0.46 -13.44
C VAL A 41 -13.81 -1.47 -13.58
N PHE A 42 -14.18 -2.16 -12.49
CA PHE A 42 -15.30 -3.10 -12.51
C PHE A 42 -16.62 -2.45 -12.93
N GLU A 43 -16.88 -1.20 -12.50
CA GLU A 43 -18.06 -0.45 -12.90
C GLU A 43 -18.09 -0.21 -14.42
N GLN A 44 -16.98 0.20 -15.03
CA GLN A 44 -16.92 0.40 -16.48
C GLN A 44 -17.14 -0.92 -17.24
N LEU A 45 -16.46 -1.99 -16.82
CA LEU A 45 -16.59 -3.30 -17.45
C LEU A 45 -18.02 -3.84 -17.35
N THR A 46 -18.66 -3.70 -16.18
CA THR A 46 -20.07 -4.10 -15.98
C THR A 46 -21.02 -3.35 -16.91
N ARG A 47 -20.71 -2.08 -17.22
CA ARG A 47 -21.48 -1.24 -18.14
C ARG A 47 -21.07 -1.41 -19.61
N ARG A 48 -20.19 -2.37 -19.93
CA ARG A 48 -19.61 -2.59 -21.26
C ARG A 48 -18.95 -1.33 -21.82
N ARG A 49 -18.11 -0.69 -21.02
CA ARG A 49 -17.33 0.49 -21.39
C ARG A 49 -15.86 0.27 -21.08
N ALA A 50 -15.00 0.90 -21.87
CA ALA A 50 -13.57 0.92 -21.64
C ALA A 50 -13.22 1.53 -20.27
N PRO A 51 -12.35 0.89 -19.47
CA PRO A 51 -11.74 1.52 -18.30
C PRO A 51 -10.95 2.77 -18.71
N ARG A 52 -10.86 3.76 -17.81
CA ARG A 52 -10.12 5.00 -18.07
C ARG A 52 -8.87 5.10 -17.21
N ILE A 53 -7.74 5.38 -17.85
CA ILE A 53 -6.44 5.62 -17.22
C ILE A 53 -6.11 7.10 -17.35
N PHE A 54 -5.84 7.78 -16.23
CA PHE A 54 -5.55 9.22 -16.25
C PHE A 54 -4.04 9.45 -16.20
N GLY A 55 -3.48 9.85 -17.35
CA GLY A 55 -2.05 10.08 -17.54
C GLY A 55 -1.23 8.81 -17.81
N ASP A 56 -0.31 8.92 -18.75
CA ASP A 56 0.61 7.87 -19.21
C ASP A 56 2.04 8.37 -19.47
N ASP A 57 2.41 9.53 -18.92
CA ASP A 57 3.72 10.20 -19.07
C ASP A 57 4.53 10.26 -17.75
N TYR A 58 4.20 9.41 -16.78
CA TYR A 58 4.94 9.30 -15.53
C TYR A 58 6.29 8.59 -15.73
N ASP A 59 7.28 8.92 -14.90
CA ASP A 59 8.61 8.27 -14.84
C ASP A 59 8.50 6.87 -14.22
N THR A 60 7.85 5.96 -14.96
CA THR A 60 7.47 4.59 -14.59
C THR A 60 7.57 3.70 -15.83
N PRO A 61 7.75 2.36 -15.69
CA PRO A 61 8.02 1.49 -16.83
C PRO A 61 6.99 1.53 -17.96
N ASP A 62 5.71 1.75 -17.64
CA ASP A 62 4.61 1.80 -18.61
C ASP A 62 3.94 3.18 -18.73
N GLY A 63 4.59 4.20 -18.16
CA GLY A 63 4.10 5.57 -18.15
C GLY A 63 2.95 5.85 -17.17
N THR A 64 2.35 4.83 -16.56
CA THR A 64 1.19 5.01 -15.68
C THR A 64 1.53 5.03 -14.19
N CYS A 65 0.67 5.65 -13.41
CA CYS A 65 0.86 5.80 -11.97
C CYS A 65 1.09 4.46 -11.24
N ILE A 66 2.16 4.34 -10.44
CA ILE A 66 2.37 3.18 -9.56
C ILE A 66 1.65 3.37 -8.22
N ARG A 67 1.02 2.31 -7.72
CA ARG A 67 0.23 2.27 -6.47
C ARG A 67 0.52 0.99 -5.69
N ASP A 68 0.58 1.07 -4.37
CA ASP A 68 0.61 -0.10 -3.49
C ASP A 68 -0.85 -0.50 -3.18
N PHE A 69 -1.23 -1.73 -3.55
CA PHE A 69 -2.54 -2.32 -3.30
C PHE A 69 -2.42 -3.42 -2.27
N VAL A 70 -3.23 -3.37 -1.22
CA VAL A 70 -3.27 -4.39 -0.16
C VAL A 70 -4.67 -4.96 -0.04
N HIS A 71 -4.78 -6.27 0.16
CA HIS A 71 -6.08 -6.91 0.29
C HIS A 71 -6.75 -6.51 1.61
N VAL A 72 -8.07 -6.30 1.61
CA VAL A 72 -8.82 -5.89 2.82
C VAL A 72 -8.67 -6.89 3.97
N ALA A 73 -8.53 -8.17 3.67
CA ALA A 73 -8.30 -9.21 4.69
C ALA A 73 -6.95 -9.06 5.41
N ASP A 74 -5.91 -8.58 4.72
CA ASP A 74 -4.60 -8.33 5.32
C ASP A 74 -4.65 -7.11 6.25
N ILE A 75 -5.39 -6.07 5.84
CA ILE A 75 -5.66 -4.91 6.69
C ILE A 75 -6.43 -5.32 7.94
N ALA A 76 -7.49 -6.12 7.80
CA ALA A 76 -8.26 -6.62 8.93
C ALA A 76 -7.37 -7.44 9.88
N SER A 77 -6.54 -8.32 9.34
CA SER A 77 -5.58 -9.13 10.12
C SER A 77 -4.57 -8.26 10.87
N ALA A 78 -4.06 -7.19 10.25
CA ALA A 78 -3.15 -6.25 10.89
C ALA A 78 -3.82 -5.52 12.07
N HIS A 79 -5.10 -5.12 11.93
CA HIS A 79 -5.86 -4.51 13.03
C HIS A 79 -6.10 -5.48 14.18
N VAL A 80 -6.48 -6.73 13.88
CA VAL A 80 -6.66 -7.78 14.91
C VAL A 80 -5.36 -8.05 15.65
N ALA A 81 -4.23 -8.15 14.95
CA ALA A 81 -2.92 -8.34 15.55
C ALA A 81 -2.54 -7.15 16.46
N ALA A 82 -2.75 -5.91 16.00
CA ALA A 82 -2.51 -4.71 16.79
C ALA A 82 -3.36 -4.67 18.07
N ALA A 83 -4.66 -5.00 17.96
CA ALA A 83 -5.57 -5.03 19.10
C ALA A 83 -5.16 -6.10 20.13
N ARG A 84 -4.76 -7.29 19.67
CA ARG A 84 -4.27 -8.37 20.55
C ARG A 84 -2.99 -7.95 21.29
N ALA A 85 -2.02 -7.37 20.59
CA ALA A 85 -0.77 -6.91 21.19
C ALA A 85 -0.98 -5.79 22.23
N LEU A 86 -1.92 -4.87 21.98
CA LEU A 86 -2.34 -3.87 22.98
C LEU A 86 -3.01 -4.54 24.18
N GLY A 87 -3.90 -5.51 23.94
CA GLY A 87 -4.60 -6.26 24.99
C GLY A 87 -3.64 -7.04 25.90
N ALA A 88 -2.62 -7.67 25.32
CA ALA A 88 -1.60 -8.42 26.02
C ALA A 88 -0.53 -7.54 26.71
N GLY A 89 -0.52 -6.22 26.45
CA GLY A 89 0.49 -5.31 26.99
C GLY A 89 1.85 -5.39 26.32
N GLU A 90 1.96 -6.10 25.18
CA GLU A 90 3.17 -6.19 24.37
C GLU A 90 3.48 -4.88 23.65
N LEU A 91 2.44 -4.07 23.39
CA LEU A 91 2.54 -2.74 22.81
C LEU A 91 1.83 -1.70 23.69
N THR A 92 2.43 -0.53 23.75
CA THR A 92 1.82 0.68 24.33
C THR A 92 1.51 1.71 23.25
N GLU A 93 2.40 1.86 22.28
CA GLU A 93 2.20 2.73 21.12
C GLU A 93 2.87 2.14 19.88
N LEU A 94 2.28 2.35 18.70
CA LEU A 94 2.90 2.04 17.41
C LEU A 94 2.34 2.93 16.31
N THR A 95 3.19 3.36 15.38
CA THR A 95 2.78 3.88 14.07
C THR A 95 3.47 3.05 13.00
N ALA A 96 2.71 2.43 12.11
CA ALA A 96 3.24 1.54 11.07
C ALA A 96 2.55 1.77 9.74
N ASN A 97 3.32 1.70 8.65
CA ASN A 97 2.77 1.61 7.30
C ASN A 97 2.46 0.14 6.98
N VAL A 98 1.29 -0.12 6.41
CA VAL A 98 0.83 -1.44 5.97
C VAL A 98 0.66 -1.41 4.46
N GLY A 99 1.32 -2.32 3.76
CA GLY A 99 1.32 -2.42 2.30
C GLY A 99 2.13 -3.64 1.85
N LEU A 100 2.07 -3.96 0.56
CA LEU A 100 2.85 -5.04 -0.02
C LEU A 100 4.30 -4.62 -0.26
N GLY A 101 4.56 -3.30 -0.35
CA GLY A 101 5.90 -2.76 -0.63
C GLY A 101 6.37 -3.05 -2.07
N GLN A 102 5.50 -3.62 -2.89
CA GLN A 102 5.64 -3.76 -4.33
C GLN A 102 4.50 -2.97 -4.96
N GLY A 103 4.85 -1.93 -5.71
CA GLY A 103 3.86 -1.13 -6.43
C GLY A 103 3.45 -1.85 -7.71
N VAL A 104 2.19 -1.66 -8.09
CA VAL A 104 1.59 -2.08 -9.35
C VAL A 104 1.17 -0.81 -10.09
N SER A 105 1.45 -0.74 -11.39
CA SER A 105 1.00 0.37 -12.22
C SER A 105 -0.53 0.35 -12.39
N VAL A 106 -1.12 1.48 -12.75
CA VAL A 106 -2.57 1.52 -13.07
C VAL A 106 -2.86 0.62 -14.26
N ARG A 107 -2.01 0.62 -15.30
CA ARG A 107 -2.22 -0.22 -16.49
C ARG A 107 -2.11 -1.70 -16.15
N GLU A 108 -1.11 -2.12 -15.39
CA GLU A 108 -0.95 -3.50 -14.91
C GLU A 108 -2.18 -3.96 -14.13
N MET A 109 -2.68 -3.13 -13.20
CA MET A 109 -3.89 -3.45 -12.43
C MET A 109 -5.13 -3.60 -13.32
N VAL A 110 -5.31 -2.71 -14.30
CA VAL A 110 -6.42 -2.80 -15.26
C VAL A 110 -6.31 -4.07 -16.11
N SER A 111 -5.11 -4.41 -16.58
CA SER A 111 -4.89 -5.65 -17.33
C SER A 111 -5.27 -6.89 -16.52
N VAL A 112 -4.82 -6.97 -15.27
CA VAL A 112 -5.18 -8.09 -14.37
C VAL A 112 -6.69 -8.18 -14.16
N ILE A 113 -7.38 -7.06 -13.98
CA ILE A 113 -8.85 -7.08 -13.84
C ILE A 113 -9.50 -7.60 -15.13
N ARG A 114 -9.08 -7.13 -16.31
CA ARG A 114 -9.61 -7.58 -17.61
C ARG A 114 -9.39 -9.07 -17.83
N GLU A 115 -8.24 -9.60 -17.44
CA GLU A 115 -7.95 -11.04 -17.49
C GLU A 115 -8.92 -11.84 -16.61
N VAL A 116 -9.08 -11.42 -15.35
CA VAL A 116 -9.96 -12.11 -14.38
C VAL A 116 -11.43 -12.01 -14.77
N THR A 117 -11.86 -10.92 -15.42
CA THR A 117 -13.24 -10.76 -15.91
C THR A 117 -13.48 -11.41 -17.27
N GLY A 118 -12.45 -11.95 -17.92
CA GLY A 118 -12.56 -12.54 -19.26
C GLY A 118 -12.80 -11.53 -20.38
N THR A 119 -12.39 -10.27 -20.19
CA THR A 119 -12.57 -9.17 -21.15
C THR A 119 -11.24 -8.68 -21.72
N ALA A 120 -10.15 -9.46 -21.58
CA ALA A 120 -8.82 -9.08 -22.05
C ALA A 120 -8.72 -9.03 -23.58
N GLU A 121 -9.44 -9.92 -24.27
CA GLU A 121 -9.48 -10.00 -25.75
C GLU A 121 -10.57 -9.11 -26.37
N ASP A 122 -11.41 -8.50 -25.54
CA ASP A 122 -12.49 -7.64 -25.98
C ASP A 122 -11.96 -6.23 -26.30
N GLU A 123 -12.07 -5.82 -27.57
CA GLU A 123 -11.66 -4.49 -28.04
C GLU A 123 -12.40 -3.37 -27.30
N TRP A 124 -13.69 -3.55 -26.99
CA TRP A 124 -14.49 -2.57 -26.25
C TRP A 124 -13.99 -2.34 -24.81
N ALA A 125 -13.19 -3.26 -24.28
CA ALA A 125 -12.65 -3.21 -22.92
C ALA A 125 -11.20 -2.68 -22.88
N ASP A 126 -10.60 -2.32 -24.01
CA ASP A 126 -9.24 -1.74 -24.06
C ASP A 126 -9.20 -0.40 -23.30
N PRO A 127 -8.26 -0.19 -22.34
CA PRO A 127 -8.26 1.02 -21.53
C PRO A 127 -7.95 2.29 -22.33
N MET A 128 -8.81 3.29 -22.18
CA MET A 128 -8.63 4.61 -22.77
C MET A 128 -7.73 5.47 -21.87
N VAL A 129 -6.70 6.08 -22.45
CA VAL A 129 -5.87 7.07 -21.76
C VAL A 129 -6.52 8.45 -21.87
N GLU A 130 -6.70 9.08 -20.72
CA GLU A 130 -7.25 10.42 -20.53
C GLU A 130 -6.14 11.35 -20.02
N PRO A 131 -6.28 12.67 -20.23
CA PRO A 131 -5.39 13.64 -19.60
C PRO A 131 -5.35 13.49 -18.08
N HIS A 132 -4.28 14.00 -17.45
CA HIS A 132 -4.19 14.05 -16.00
C HIS A 132 -5.41 14.73 -15.37
N ARG A 133 -5.86 14.20 -14.23
CA ARG A 133 -6.88 14.88 -13.43
C ARG A 133 -6.26 16.18 -12.88
N VAL A 134 -6.96 17.29 -13.08
CA VAL A 134 -6.53 18.61 -12.59
C VAL A 134 -6.29 18.54 -11.08
N GLY A 135 -5.09 18.96 -10.63
CA GLY A 135 -4.71 18.96 -9.22
C GLY A 135 -4.26 17.61 -8.65
N ALA A 136 -4.14 16.55 -9.47
CA ALA A 136 -3.58 15.29 -9.02
C ALA A 136 -2.10 15.45 -8.65
N PRO A 137 -1.67 15.10 -7.43
CA PRO A 137 -0.27 15.14 -7.08
C PRO A 137 0.50 14.13 -7.92
N ARG A 138 1.69 14.52 -8.39
CA ARG A 138 2.58 13.61 -9.11
C ARG A 138 2.89 12.42 -8.19
N PRO A 139 2.77 11.18 -8.66
CA PRO A 139 3.09 10.01 -7.85
C PRO A 139 4.56 10.09 -7.40
N PRO A 140 4.89 9.57 -6.21
CA PRO A 140 6.28 9.37 -5.85
C PRO A 140 6.96 8.51 -6.92
N ARG A 141 8.22 8.81 -7.23
CA ARG A 141 9.05 7.96 -8.10
C ARG A 141 9.00 6.52 -7.58
N ALA A 142 9.02 5.54 -8.49
CA ALA A 142 9.09 4.12 -8.16
C ALA A 142 10.13 3.89 -7.06
N GLY A 143 9.66 3.58 -5.85
CA GLY A 143 10.50 3.51 -4.66
C GLY A 143 9.84 2.60 -3.62
N ARG A 144 10.66 1.85 -2.89
CA ARG A 144 10.18 0.94 -1.84
C ARG A 144 9.42 1.74 -0.78
N VAL A 145 8.15 1.40 -0.57
CA VAL A 145 7.42 1.85 0.62
C VAL A 145 8.00 1.10 1.83
N PRO A 146 8.45 1.79 2.89
CA PRO A 146 8.92 1.13 4.11
C PRO A 146 7.82 0.27 4.72
N ARG A 147 8.06 -1.03 4.86
CA ARG A 147 7.14 -2.02 5.45
C ARG A 147 7.49 -2.29 6.91
N LEU A 148 6.47 -2.45 7.76
CA LEU A 148 6.62 -3.21 9.00
C LEU A 148 6.19 -4.65 8.75
N ASP A 149 7.10 -5.59 8.99
CA ASP A 149 6.81 -7.01 8.95
C ASP A 149 6.20 -7.43 10.29
N ALA A 150 4.91 -7.75 10.32
CA ALA A 150 4.21 -8.09 11.57
C ALA A 150 4.78 -9.35 12.26
N SER A 151 5.58 -10.17 11.55
CA SER A 151 6.32 -11.31 12.14
C SER A 151 7.64 -10.91 12.83
N ARG A 152 8.03 -9.64 12.82
CA ARG A 152 9.20 -9.14 13.54
C ARG A 152 8.72 -8.24 14.67
N GLY A 153 8.85 -8.72 15.90
CA GLY A 153 8.46 -8.00 17.11
C GLY A 153 9.03 -6.57 17.18
N PRO A 154 8.44 -5.70 18.03
CA PRO A 154 8.71 -4.27 18.03
C PRO A 154 10.19 -3.99 18.33
N ARG A 155 10.93 -3.53 17.32
CA ARG A 155 12.23 -2.89 17.57
C ARG A 155 11.96 -1.48 18.09
N ARG A 156 12.24 -1.25 19.37
CA ARG A 156 12.33 0.10 19.95
C ARG A 156 13.22 0.97 19.07
N ARG A 157 12.67 2.04 18.49
CA ARG A 157 13.46 3.16 18.00
C ARG A 157 13.24 4.33 18.94
N THR A 158 14.20 4.54 19.84
CA THR A 158 14.36 5.81 20.55
C THR A 158 14.77 6.86 19.51
N VAL A 159 13.87 7.76 19.15
CA VAL A 159 14.21 8.94 18.34
C VAL A 159 14.80 9.98 19.29
N GLY A 160 16.13 10.05 19.33
CA GLY A 160 16.82 11.20 19.91
C GLY A 160 16.50 12.45 19.10
N ARG A 161 15.98 13.49 19.77
CA ARG A 161 15.76 14.82 19.20
C ARG A 161 17.08 15.38 18.63
N ARG A 162 17.05 15.97 17.43
CA ARG A 162 18.08 16.91 16.96
C ARG A 162 17.45 18.20 16.42
N PRO A 163 18.21 19.33 16.45
CA PRO A 163 17.68 20.69 16.39
C PRO A 163 17.39 21.14 14.95
N ALA A 164 16.63 22.24 14.86
CA ALA A 164 16.13 22.84 13.64
C ALA A 164 17.24 23.44 12.75
N GLY A 165 17.14 23.18 11.44
CA GLY A 165 17.89 23.85 10.38
C GLY A 165 18.64 22.88 9.46
N GLY A 166 18.22 22.79 8.18
CA GLY A 166 19.02 22.21 7.08
C GLY A 166 18.47 20.95 6.42
N GLU A 167 17.98 21.13 5.19
CA GLU A 167 17.85 20.20 4.05
C GLU A 167 17.63 18.68 4.31
N SER A 168 16.47 18.20 3.87
CA SER A 168 16.06 16.79 3.84
C SER A 168 16.92 15.95 2.88
N ARG A 169 17.96 15.30 3.40
CA ARG A 169 18.60 14.15 2.78
C ARG A 169 17.98 12.87 3.34
N ALA A 170 17.26 12.11 2.51
CA ALA A 170 16.85 10.76 2.84
C ALA A 170 18.09 9.85 2.83
N TRP A 171 18.54 9.41 4.00
CA TRP A 171 19.63 8.45 4.15
C TRP A 171 19.09 7.04 4.41
N CYS A 172 19.62 6.09 3.65
CA CYS A 172 19.74 4.68 3.99
C CYS A 172 21.13 4.23 3.57
N ASP A 173 22.16 4.61 4.32
CA ASP A 173 23.46 3.96 4.22
C ASP A 173 23.44 2.71 5.10
N ALA A 174 23.56 1.55 4.46
CA ALA A 174 24.11 0.36 5.11
C ALA A 174 25.65 0.45 5.00
N PRO A 175 26.43 0.07 6.02
CA PRO A 175 27.88 0.06 5.89
C PRO A 175 28.30 -1.01 4.88
N ALA A 176 29.24 -0.62 4.02
CA ALA A 176 29.92 -1.51 3.08
C ALA A 176 30.68 -2.61 3.86
N GLY A 177 30.47 -3.86 3.47
CA GLY A 177 31.20 -5.03 3.95
C GLY A 177 31.13 -6.14 2.91
N HIS A 178 32.29 -6.68 2.54
CA HIS A 178 32.59 -7.43 1.32
C HIS A 178 31.87 -8.78 1.12
N GLY A 179 31.60 -9.08 -0.16
CA GLY A 179 31.79 -10.40 -0.78
C GLY A 179 30.83 -11.54 -0.41
N GLY A 180 30.00 -11.97 -1.38
CA GLY A 180 29.47 -13.35 -1.40
C GLY A 180 27.96 -13.50 -1.67
N ARG A 181 27.64 -14.03 -2.87
CA ARG A 181 26.42 -14.76 -3.29
C ARG A 181 25.08 -14.43 -2.62
N ARG A 182 24.15 -13.83 -3.40
CA ARG A 182 22.73 -13.71 -3.06
C ARG A 182 22.06 -15.10 -2.98
N PRO A 183 21.44 -15.53 -1.86
CA PRO A 183 20.46 -16.60 -1.90
C PRO A 183 19.09 -16.03 -2.28
N GLN A 184 18.45 -16.65 -3.28
CA GLN A 184 17.04 -16.48 -3.57
C GLN A 184 16.22 -16.82 -2.30
N ARG A 185 15.26 -15.99 -1.91
CA ARG A 185 14.25 -16.34 -0.89
C ARG A 185 12.86 -15.91 -1.35
N ALA A 186 11.98 -16.91 -1.38
CA ALA A 186 10.56 -16.92 -1.72
C ALA A 186 9.70 -15.99 -0.83
N PRO A 187 8.49 -15.59 -1.26
CA PRO A 187 7.59 -14.78 -0.44
C PRO A 187 7.08 -15.59 0.75
N ALA A 188 7.36 -15.12 1.96
CA ALA A 188 6.88 -15.75 3.18
C ALA A 188 5.45 -15.32 3.47
N LEU A 189 4.55 -16.27 3.23
CA LEU A 189 3.18 -16.41 3.70
C LEU A 189 3.03 -16.04 5.19
N VAL A 190 1.93 -15.38 5.54
CA VAL A 190 1.48 -15.17 6.93
C VAL A 190 1.32 -16.53 7.60
N ARG A 191 2.07 -16.81 8.66
CA ARG A 191 1.83 -17.95 9.54
C ARG A 191 1.76 -17.44 10.99
N LEU A 192 0.54 -17.31 11.50
CA LEU A 192 0.22 -17.14 12.92
C LEU A 192 -0.65 -18.33 13.33
N LEU A 193 0.01 -19.42 13.72
CA LEU A 193 -0.42 -20.37 14.74
C LEU A 193 0.72 -20.46 15.75
#